data_AF-A0A2E7DSM2-F1
#
_entry.id   AF-A0A2E7DSM2-F1
#
_cell.length_a   1.000
_cell.length_b   1.000
_cell.length_c   1.000
_cell.angle_alpha   90.00
_cell.angle_beta   90.00
_cell.angle_gamma   90.00
#
_symmetry.space_group_name_H-M   'P 1'
#
loop_
_entity.id
_entity.type
_entity.pdbx_description
1 polymer ?
#
loop_
_entity_poly.entity_id
_entity_poly.type
_entity_poly.pdbx_seq_one_letter_code
_entity_poly.pdbx_strand_id
1 'polypeptide(L)'
;MNALIKWWRSMGGWRWINAALVLVAFLMSVVWGIMLVGWTDHGRRKLNDIDIHFDTYGVLRAGQTSPAKIWIEEPINLELQITNGEIIPIAKSRFDKNNEYKFEIELPMNLENSTTIQVSANKKTTFANWDIGRLFR
;
A
#
# COMPACT_ATOMS: atom_id res chain seq x y z
N MET A 1 -43.24 20.93 12.63
CA MET A 1 -42.70 19.55 12.72
C MET A 1 -41.77 19.30 11.52
N ASN A 2 -40.47 19.12 11.77
CA ASN A 2 -39.45 19.04 10.71
C ASN A 2 -39.75 17.94 9.69
N ALA A 3 -39.53 18.23 8.39
CA ALA A 3 -39.72 17.30 7.28
C ALA A 3 -38.95 15.99 7.49
N LEU A 4 -37.76 16.07 8.10
CA LEU A 4 -36.91 14.95 8.46
C LEU A 4 -37.58 13.99 9.46
N ILE A 5 -38.31 14.54 10.43
CA ILE A 5 -39.03 13.75 11.45
C ILE A 5 -40.24 13.05 10.82
N LYS A 6 -40.95 13.73 9.90
CA LYS A 6 -42.06 13.12 9.16
C LYS A 6 -41.56 11.96 8.27
N TRP A 7 -40.48 12.19 7.53
CA TRP A 7 -39.84 11.19 6.69
C TRP A 7 -39.32 9.98 7.50
N TRP A 8 -38.66 10.23 8.63
CA TRP A 8 -38.19 9.17 9.52
C TRP A 8 -39.34 8.32 10.08
N ARG A 9 -40.47 8.96 10.44
CA ARG A 9 -41.65 8.26 10.95
C ARG A 9 -42.41 7.51 9.86
N SER A 10 -42.41 7.96 8.61
CA SER A 10 -43.10 7.28 7.50
C SER A 10 -42.46 5.94 7.10
N MET A 11 -41.22 5.67 7.53
CA MET A 11 -40.52 4.41 7.23
C MET A 11 -40.99 3.20 8.05
N GLY A 12 -41.82 3.38 9.08
CA GLY A 12 -42.29 2.27 9.92
C GLY A 12 -41.13 1.49 10.56
N GLY A 13 -41.16 0.16 10.51
CA GLY A 13 -40.11 -0.72 11.07
C GLY A 13 -38.76 -0.64 10.32
N TRP A 14 -38.77 -0.29 9.03
CA TRP A 14 -37.57 -0.18 8.19
C TRP A 14 -36.57 0.87 8.67
N ARG A 15 -37.03 1.86 9.45
CA ARG A 15 -36.18 2.90 10.03
C ARG A 15 -35.03 2.31 10.86
N TRP A 16 -35.29 1.21 11.57
CA TRP A 16 -34.30 0.58 12.44
C TRP A 16 -33.27 -0.24 11.65
N ILE A 17 -33.71 -0.89 10.57
CA ILE A 17 -32.82 -1.61 9.65
C ILE A 17 -31.88 -0.61 8.96
N ASN A 18 -32.42 0.51 8.46
CA ASN A 18 -31.61 1.57 7.86
C ASN A 18 -30.66 2.21 8.88
N ALA A 19 -31.10 2.44 10.13
CA ALA A 19 -30.22 2.93 11.20
C ALA A 19 -29.06 1.97 11.47
N ALA A 20 -29.35 0.66 11.52
CA ALA A 20 -28.33 -0.36 11.73
C ALA A 20 -27.33 -0.41 10.58
N LEU A 21 -27.78 -0.31 9.33
CA LEU A 21 -26.90 -0.27 8.16
C LEU A 21 -25.98 0.95 8.17
N VAL A 22 -26.52 2.13 8.49
CA VAL A 22 -25.71 3.36 8.62
C VAL A 22 -24.68 3.22 9.75
N LEU A 23 -25.07 2.65 10.88
CA LEU A 23 -24.16 2.42 12.01
C LEU A 23 -23.05 1.42 11.64
N VAL A 24 -23.39 0.32 10.98
CA VAL A 24 -22.41 -0.68 10.52
C VAL A 24 -21.47 -0.07 9.48
N ALA A 25 -21.98 0.70 8.52
CA ALA A 25 -21.15 1.39 7.54
C ALA A 25 -20.18 2.39 8.22
N PHE A 26 -20.66 3.14 9.22
CA PHE A 26 -19.82 4.04 10.00
C PHE A 26 -18.75 3.29 10.80
N LEU A 27 -19.13 2.21 11.50
CA LEU A 27 -18.19 1.35 12.23
C LEU A 27 -17.14 0.76 11.30
N MET A 28 -17.55 0.21 10.15
CA MET A 28 -16.62 -0.32 9.15
C MET A 28 -15.70 0.75 8.60
N SER A 29 -16.20 1.97 8.35
CA SER A 29 -15.38 3.10 7.90
C SER A 29 -14.34 3.52 8.95
N VAL A 30 -14.71 3.54 10.23
CA VAL A 30 -13.79 3.88 11.33
C VAL A 30 -12.75 2.77 11.52
N VAL A 31 -13.19 1.51 11.52
CA VAL A 31 -12.31 0.35 11.68
C VAL A 31 -11.33 0.24 10.52
N TRP A 32 -11.79 0.37 9.27
CA TRP A 32 -10.90 0.38 8.09
C TRP A 32 -9.98 1.59 8.06
N GLY A 33 -10.46 2.77 8.48
CA GLY A 33 -9.63 3.96 8.63
C GLY A 33 -8.50 3.79 9.65
N ILE A 34 -8.74 3.01 10.72
CA ILE A 34 -7.76 2.71 11.78
C ILE A 34 -6.88 1.50 11.40
N MET A 35 -7.38 0.55 10.60
CA MET A 35 -6.66 -0.67 10.20
C MET A 35 -5.51 -0.45 9.21
N LEU A 36 -5.22 0.78 8.80
CA LEU A 36 -3.98 1.13 8.08
C LEU A 36 -2.72 1.04 8.99
N VAL A 37 -2.75 0.18 10.00
CA VAL A 37 -1.62 -0.20 10.85
C VAL A 37 -1.32 -1.67 10.55
N GLY A 38 -0.66 -1.90 9.43
CA GLY A 38 -0.38 -3.24 8.92
C GLY A 38 0.47 -3.21 7.66
N TRP A 39 0.83 -4.39 7.17
CA TRP A 39 1.43 -4.53 5.85
C TRP A 39 0.36 -4.37 4.77
N THR A 40 0.59 -3.45 3.85
CA THR A 40 -0.19 -3.24 2.64
C THR A 40 0.51 -3.94 1.49
N ASP A 41 -0.14 -4.96 0.94
CA ASP A 41 0.31 -5.70 -0.25
C ASP A 41 0.02 -4.88 -1.51
N HIS A 42 1.05 -4.56 -2.29
CA HIS A 42 0.92 -3.85 -3.57
C HIS A 42 0.85 -4.77 -4.79
N GLY A 43 0.91 -6.09 -4.55
CA GLY A 43 0.74 -7.13 -5.53
C GLY A 43 2.04 -7.71 -6.07
N ARG A 44 1.88 -8.74 -6.91
CA ARG A 44 2.97 -9.50 -7.52
C ARG A 44 3.32 -8.95 -8.90
N ARG A 45 4.61 -8.86 -9.21
CA ARG A 45 5.12 -8.48 -10.53
C ARG A 45 6.18 -9.46 -10.98
N LYS A 46 6.13 -9.79 -12.27
CA LYS A 46 7.16 -10.58 -12.94
C LYS A 46 8.34 -9.72 -13.31
N LEU A 47 9.53 -10.19 -12.94
CA LEU A 47 10.81 -9.69 -13.43
C LEU A 47 11.50 -10.85 -14.15
N ASN A 48 11.43 -10.85 -15.48
CA ASN A 48 11.76 -12.02 -16.30
C ASN A 48 10.91 -13.23 -15.87
N ASP A 49 11.55 -14.31 -15.45
CA ASP A 49 10.88 -15.54 -14.99
C ASP A 49 10.67 -15.59 -13.47
N ILE A 50 10.98 -14.50 -12.74
CA ILE A 50 10.91 -14.47 -11.28
C ILE A 50 9.73 -13.61 -10.81
N ASP A 51 8.92 -14.13 -9.89
CA ASP A 51 7.87 -13.38 -9.22
C ASP A 51 8.43 -12.60 -8.02
N ILE A 52 8.18 -11.29 -8.00
CA ILE A 52 8.57 -10.37 -6.94
C ILE A 52 7.31 -9.78 -6.33
N HIS A 53 7.24 -9.76 -5.01
CA HIS A 53 6.17 -9.09 -4.27
C HIS A 53 6.74 -7.90 -3.51
N PHE A 54 5.93 -6.86 -3.35
CA PHE A 54 6.32 -5.64 -2.66
C PHE A 54 5.20 -5.19 -1.73
N ASP A 55 5.55 -5.02 -0.45
CA ASP A 55 4.61 -4.55 0.57
C ASP A 55 5.22 -3.35 1.32
N THR A 56 4.36 -2.44 1.77
CA THR A 56 4.75 -1.34 2.67
C THR A 56 4.01 -1.42 3.99
N TYR A 57 4.55 -0.85 5.05
CA TYR A 57 3.90 -0.85 6.35
C TYR A 57 3.34 0.53 6.72
N GLY A 58 2.08 0.53 7.16
CA GLY A 58 1.43 1.72 7.72
C GLY A 58 0.96 2.72 6.65
N VAL A 59 0.72 3.95 7.10
CA VAL A 59 0.26 5.06 6.24
C VAL A 59 1.47 5.70 5.55
N LEU A 60 1.45 5.74 4.22
CA LEU A 60 2.50 6.37 3.41
C LEU A 60 2.29 7.88 3.34
N ARG A 61 3.28 8.64 3.82
CA ARG A 61 3.27 10.10 3.80
C ARG A 61 4.52 10.67 3.14
N ALA A 62 4.38 11.81 2.49
CA ALA A 62 5.49 12.48 1.84
C ALA A 62 6.58 12.90 2.83
N GLY A 63 7.85 12.65 2.48
CA GLY A 63 9.00 13.00 3.31
C GLY A 63 9.19 12.13 4.56
N GLN A 64 8.43 11.03 4.70
CA GLN A 64 8.62 10.08 5.78
C GLN A 64 9.42 8.86 5.33
N THR A 65 10.11 8.26 6.29
CA THR A 65 10.65 6.92 6.14
C THR A 65 9.57 5.91 6.48
N SER A 66 9.33 4.94 5.59
CA SER A 66 8.35 3.87 5.79
C SER A 66 9.04 2.51 5.71
N PRO A 67 8.67 1.54 6.56
CA PRO A 67 9.13 0.17 6.39
C PRO A 67 8.54 -0.44 5.12
N ALA A 68 9.38 -1.12 4.36
CA ALA A 68 9.01 -1.88 3.18
C ALA A 68 9.58 -3.30 3.27
N LYS A 69 8.98 -4.22 2.51
CA LYS A 69 9.56 -5.54 2.30
C LYS A 69 9.39 -5.99 0.86
N ILE A 70 10.35 -6.78 0.42
CA ILE A 70 10.30 -7.51 -0.83
C ILE A 70 10.33 -9.00 -0.51
N TRP A 71 9.51 -9.75 -1.22
CA TRP A 71 9.60 -11.21 -1.24
C TRP A 71 9.90 -11.66 -2.66
N ILE A 72 10.74 -12.69 -2.79
CA ILE A 72 11.13 -13.26 -4.07
C ILE A 72 11.18 -14.78 -3.95
N GLU A 73 10.73 -15.52 -4.96
CA GLU A 73 10.75 -16.98 -4.90
C GLU A 73 12.18 -17.53 -4.85
N GLU A 74 13.07 -16.99 -5.68
CA GLU A 74 14.49 -17.34 -5.74
C GLU A 74 15.37 -16.08 -5.51
N PRO A 75 16.09 -15.99 -4.38
CA PRO A 75 16.90 -14.82 -4.06
C PRO A 75 18.00 -14.52 -5.09
N ILE A 76 17.93 -13.33 -5.68
CA ILE A 76 18.92 -12.80 -6.62
C ILE A 76 19.34 -11.38 -6.19
N ASN A 77 20.39 -10.86 -6.83
CA ASN A 77 20.76 -9.46 -6.66
C ASN A 77 19.75 -8.59 -7.39
N LEU A 78 19.26 -7.54 -6.73
CA LEU A 78 18.29 -6.60 -7.26
C LEU A 78 18.79 -5.16 -7.09
N GLU A 79 18.29 -4.28 -7.93
CA GLU A 79 18.41 -2.83 -7.83
C GLU A 79 17.01 -2.27 -7.66
N LEU A 80 16.75 -1.62 -6.53
CA LEU A 80 15.50 -0.94 -6.22
C LEU A 80 15.66 0.56 -6.50
N GLN A 81 14.68 1.16 -7.16
CA GLN A 81 14.60 2.59 -7.35
C GLN A 81 13.21 3.08 -6.97
N ILE A 82 13.16 4.17 -6.20
CA ILE A 82 11.91 4.82 -5.81
C ILE A 82 11.80 6.11 -6.58
N THR A 83 10.81 6.18 -7.47
CA THR A 83 10.61 7.27 -8.41
C THR A 83 11.92 7.49 -9.21
N ASN A 84 12.26 8.72 -9.58
CA ASN A 84 13.55 9.06 -10.20
C ASN A 84 14.67 9.28 -9.15
N GLY A 85 14.57 8.62 -7.99
CA GLY A 85 15.52 8.74 -6.88
C GLY A 85 16.78 7.88 -7.02
N GLU A 86 17.50 7.73 -5.92
CA GLU A 86 18.71 6.90 -5.85
C GLU A 86 18.40 5.41 -6.05
N ILE A 87 19.38 4.69 -6.62
CA ILE A 87 19.30 3.24 -6.81
C ILE A 87 19.89 2.55 -5.58
N ILE A 88 19.09 1.71 -4.95
CA ILE A 88 19.43 0.94 -3.76
C ILE A 88 19.77 -0.50 -4.19
N PRO A 89 21.04 -0.94 -4.08
CA PRO A 89 21.40 -2.32 -4.39
C PRO A 89 21.01 -3.27 -3.24
N ILE A 90 20.31 -4.34 -3.58
CA ILE A 90 19.88 -5.40 -2.67
C ILE A 90 20.63 -6.67 -3.05
N ALA A 91 21.57 -7.09 -2.22
CA ALA A 91 22.31 -8.33 -2.44
C ALA A 91 21.47 -9.55 -2.06
N LYS A 92 21.60 -10.65 -2.81
CA LYS A 92 20.89 -11.91 -2.55
C LYS A 92 21.07 -12.46 -1.13
N SER A 93 22.18 -12.14 -0.47
CA SER A 93 22.49 -12.55 0.90
C SER A 93 21.69 -11.79 1.98
N ARG A 94 20.96 -10.74 1.60
CA ARG A 94 20.10 -9.96 2.51
C ARG A 94 18.74 -10.62 2.75
N PHE A 95 18.33 -11.53 1.87
CA PHE A 95 17.08 -12.26 2.02
C PHE A 95 17.19 -13.28 3.14
N ASP A 96 16.14 -13.37 3.94
CA ASP A 96 16.05 -14.31 5.06
C ASP A 96 15.65 -15.72 4.59
N LYS A 97 15.39 -16.62 5.55
CA LYS A 97 15.00 -18.02 5.26
C LYS A 97 13.64 -18.14 4.57
N ASN A 98 12.81 -17.11 4.59
CA ASN A 98 11.52 -17.04 3.91
C ASN A 98 11.65 -16.33 2.54
N ASN A 99 12.87 -16.02 2.11
CA ASN A 99 13.16 -15.19 0.95
C ASN A 99 12.53 -13.80 1.04
N GLU A 100 12.40 -13.26 2.26
CA GLU A 100 11.97 -11.90 2.51
C GLU A 100 13.17 -11.00 2.82
N TYR A 101 13.13 -9.77 2.34
CA TYR A 101 14.03 -8.71 2.79
C TYR A 101 13.21 -7.50 3.25
N LYS A 102 13.41 -7.10 4.51
CA LYS A 102 12.78 -5.94 5.14
C LYS A 102 13.78 -4.80 5.20
N PHE A 103 13.34 -3.61 4.82
CA PHE A 103 14.17 -2.41 4.76
C PHE A 103 13.32 -1.16 4.94
N GLU A 104 13.97 -0.01 5.04
CA GLU A 104 13.31 1.28 5.13
C GLU A 104 13.43 2.03 3.81
N ILE A 105 12.34 2.69 3.41
CA ILE A 105 12.30 3.52 2.22
C ILE A 105 12.01 4.96 2.59
N GLU A 106 12.77 5.89 2.03
CA GLU A 106 12.49 7.32 2.12
C GLU A 106 11.49 7.70 1.03
N LEU A 107 10.33 8.18 1.44
CA LEU A 107 9.28 8.59 0.51
C LEU A 107 9.54 10.03 0.04
N PRO A 108 9.37 10.32 -1.26
CA PRO A 108 9.63 11.65 -1.80
C PRO A 108 8.75 12.69 -1.13
N MET A 109 9.32 13.89 -0.93
CA MET A 109 8.58 15.03 -0.40
C MET A 109 7.64 15.67 -1.45
N ASN A 110 7.91 15.41 -2.75
CA ASN A 110 7.11 15.95 -3.84
C ASN A 110 5.82 15.13 -4.05
N LEU A 111 4.68 15.80 -3.95
CA LEU A 111 3.32 15.24 -4.07
C LEU A 111 2.75 15.30 -5.49
N GLU A 112 3.43 15.99 -6.41
CA GLU A 112 2.87 16.28 -7.74
C GLU A 112 2.76 15.02 -8.62
N ASN A 113 3.72 14.09 -8.46
CA ASN A 113 3.83 12.85 -9.22
C ASN A 113 3.41 11.64 -8.39
N SER A 114 2.90 10.59 -9.05
CA SER A 114 2.71 9.32 -8.35
C SER A 114 4.06 8.74 -7.96
N THR A 115 4.11 8.13 -6.77
CA THR A 115 5.31 7.42 -6.34
C THR A 115 5.32 6.07 -7.04
N THR A 116 6.40 5.76 -7.72
CA THR A 116 6.58 4.47 -8.40
C THR A 116 7.76 3.76 -7.80
N ILE A 117 7.64 2.46 -7.57
CA ILE A 117 8.76 1.63 -7.15
C ILE A 117 9.12 0.74 -8.31
N GLN A 118 10.40 0.76 -8.66
CA GLN A 118 10.96 0.01 -9.76
C GLN A 118 12.02 -0.94 -9.21
N VAL A 119 11.94 -2.21 -9.58
CA VAL A 119 12.95 -3.22 -9.22
C VAL A 119 13.51 -3.82 -10.51
N SER A 120 14.83 -3.94 -10.60
CA SER A 120 15.50 -4.58 -11.72
C SER A 120 16.58 -5.56 -11.26
N ALA A 121 16.86 -6.59 -12.06
CA ALA A 121 17.87 -7.61 -11.77
C ALA A 121 19.19 -7.36 -12.51
N ASN A 122 19.18 -6.48 -13.51
CA ASN A 122 20.34 -6.21 -14.37
C ASN A 122 20.22 -4.82 -14.99
N LYS A 123 21.02 -3.85 -14.48
CA LYS A 123 21.25 -2.50 -15.02
C LYS A 123 20.24 -2.03 -16.09
N LYS A 124 19.00 -1.82 -15.67
CA LYS A 124 17.98 -1.01 -16.38
C LYS A 124 17.28 -1.54 -17.64
N THR A 125 17.32 -2.84 -17.96
CA THR A 125 16.64 -3.36 -19.18
C THR A 125 15.24 -3.91 -18.94
N THR A 126 14.96 -4.45 -17.75
CA THR A 126 13.63 -4.95 -17.38
C THR A 126 13.32 -4.55 -15.95
N PHE A 127 12.10 -4.03 -15.75
CA PHE A 127 11.66 -3.50 -14.47
C PHE A 127 10.33 -4.11 -14.04
N ALA A 128 10.25 -4.51 -12.78
CA ALA A 128 9.00 -4.73 -12.09
C ALA A 128 8.59 -3.40 -11.43
N ASN A 129 7.39 -2.91 -11.76
CA ASN A 129 6.92 -1.60 -11.33
C ASN A 129 5.64 -1.70 -10.48
N TRP A 130 5.62 -0.95 -9.38
CA TRP A 130 4.44 -0.71 -8.56
C TRP A 130 4.14 0.77 -8.52
N ASP A 131 2.90 1.15 -8.81
CA ASP A 131 2.41 2.50 -8.59
C ASP A 131 1.75 2.53 -7.20
N ILE A 132 2.38 3.24 -6.26
CA ILE A 132 1.87 3.39 -4.90
C ILE A 132 0.90 4.60 -4.80
N GLY A 133 0.65 5.27 -5.92
CA GLY A 133 -0.25 6.41 -6.01
C GLY A 133 0.33 7.69 -5.41
N ARG A 134 -0.56 8.60 -5.04
CA ARG A 134 -0.21 9.87 -4.40
C ARG A 134 -0.05 9.68 -2.91
N LEU A 135 1.03 10.24 -2.38
CA LEU A 135 1.28 10.28 -0.95
C LEU A 135 0.40 11.34 -0.28
N PHE A 136 0.11 11.14 1.01
CA PHE A 136 -0.64 12.11 1.82
C PHE A 136 0.31 12.95 2.68
N ARG A 137 -0.18 14.08 3.20
CA ARG A 137 0.48 14.83 4.28
C ARG A 137 0.11 14.25 5.64
#